data_AF-V5FA55-F1
#
_entry.id   AF-V5FA55-F1
#
_cell.length_a   1.000
_cell.length_b   1.000
_cell.length_c   1.000
_cell.angle_alpha   90.00
_cell.angle_beta   90.00
_cell.angle_gamma   90.00
#
_symmetry.space_group_name_H-M   'P 1'
#
loop_
_entity.id
_entity.type
_entity.pdbx_description
1 polymer ?
#
loop_
_entity_poly.entity_id
_entity_poly.type
_entity_poly.pdbx_seq_one_letter_code
_entity_poly.pdbx_strand_id
1 'polypeptide(L)' 'MSYQQLTEGRRYQISTLLELGISISEIAQKVKCHRVTVYRELKRN' A
#
# COMPACT_ATOMS: atom_id res chain seq x y z
N MET A 1 20.71 -2.05 2.26
CA MET A 1 19.27 -1.85 2.54
C MET A 1 18.54 -3.11 2.12
N SER A 2 17.96 -3.86 3.07
CA SER A 2 17.08 -4.98 2.73
C SER A 2 15.76 -4.41 2.25
N TYR A 3 15.51 -4.46 0.94
CA TYR A 3 14.23 -4.07 0.37
C TYR A 3 13.21 -5.16 0.68
N GLN A 4 12.46 -4.98 1.77
CA GLN A 4 11.41 -5.91 2.13
C GLN A 4 10.17 -5.62 1.28
N GLN A 5 9.84 -6.55 0.38
CA GLN A 5 8.62 -6.46 -0.40
C GLN A 5 7.39 -6.55 0.52
N LEU A 6 6.29 -5.90 0.12
CA LEU A 6 5.03 -6.04 0.83
C LEU A 6 4.59 -7.49 0.80
N THR A 7 4.18 -8.01 1.96
CA THR A 7 3.52 -9.31 2.02
C THR A 7 2.22 -9.25 1.22
N GLU A 8 1.79 -10.39 0.69
CA GLU A 8 0.56 -10.49 -0.11
C GLU A 8 -0.66 -9.93 0.61
N GLY A 9 -0.81 -10.22 1.91
CA GLY A 9 -1.90 -9.66 2.71
C GLY A 9 -1.90 -8.12 2.78
N ARG A 10 -0.74 -7.48 2.82
CA ARG A 10 -0.65 -6.01 2.79
C ARG A 10 -0.99 -5.44 1.42
N ARG A 11 -0.59 -6.13 0.34
CA ARG A 11 -0.98 -5.73 -1.02
C ARG A 11 -2.49 -5.82 -1.21
N TYR A 12 -3.12 -6.89 -0.74
CA TYR A 12 -4.58 -7.02 -0.73
C TYR A 12 -5.28 -5.93 0.07
N GLN A 13 -4.77 -5.57 1.25
CA GLN A 13 -5.30 -4.45 2.02
C GLN A 13 -5.20 -3.12 1.25
N ILE A 14 -4.07 -2.86 0.58
CA ILE A 14 -3.92 -1.64 -0.22
C ILE A 14 -4.94 -1.62 -1.37
N SER A 15 -5.08 -2.71 -2.12
CA SER A 15 -6.03 -2.79 -3.24
C SER A 15 -7.48 -2.61 -2.79
N THR A 16 -7.89 -3.30 -1.71
CA THR A 16 -9.27 -3.18 -1.19
C THR A 16 -9.56 -1.78 -0.66
N LEU A 17 -8.63 -1.15 0.05
CA LEU A 17 -8.80 0.23 0.53
C LEU A 17 -8.82 1.24 -0.63
N LEU A 18 -8.09 0.97 -1.72
CA LEU A 18 -8.12 1.78 -2.93
C LEU A 18 -9.46 1.66 -3.65
N GLU A 19 -10.02 0.45 -3.78
CA GLU A 19 -11.35 0.20 -4.35
C GLU A 19 -12.46 0.89 -3.54
N LEU A 20 -12.27 1.01 -2.23
CA LEU A 20 -13.15 1.77 -1.33
C LEU A 20 -13.03 3.31 -1.50
N GLY A 21 -12.13 3.79 -2.37
CA GLY A 21 -11.93 5.23 -2.62
C GLY A 21 -11.21 5.97 -1.50
N ILE A 22 -10.53 5.26 -0.60
CA ILE A 22 -9.80 5.86 0.53
C ILE A 22 -8.54 6.57 0.01
N SER A 23 -8.19 7.69 0.64
CA SER A 23 -7.01 8.45 0.25
C SER A 23 -5.71 7.66 0.49
N ILE A 24 -4.73 7.79 -0.40
CA ILE A 24 -3.43 7.08 -0.30
C ILE A 24 -2.72 7.35 1.04
N SER A 25 -2.87 8.57 1.58
CA SER A 25 -2.32 8.96 2.87
C SER A 25 -2.93 8.16 4.03
N GLU A 26 -4.25 7.96 4.03
CA GLU A 26 -4.93 7.14 5.03
C GLU A 26 -4.63 5.65 4.86
N ILE A 27 -4.53 5.16 3.62
CA ILE A 27 -4.12 3.79 3.32
C ILE A 27 -2.74 3.51 3.93
N ALA A 28 -1.79 4.42 3.71
CA ALA A 28 -0.44 4.31 4.26
C ALA A 28 -0.45 4.24 5.81
N GLN A 29 -1.30 5.05 6.45
CA GLN A 29 -1.48 5.00 7.91
C GLN A 29 -2.10 3.67 8.37
N LYS A 30 -3.16 3.18 7.71
CA LYS A 30 -3.85 1.93 8.04
C LYS A 30 -2.95 0.70 7.86
N VAL A 31 -2.20 0.64 6.76
CA VAL A 31 -1.29 -0.47 6.42
C VAL A 31 0.06 -0.35 7.16
N LYS A 32 0.26 0.75 7.90
CA LYS A 32 1.51 1.09 8.62
C LYS A 32 2.73 1.04 7.70
N CYS A 33 2.61 1.67 6.53
CA CYS A 33 3.68 1.79 5.56
C CYS A 33 3.88 3.25 5.12
N HIS A 34 5.00 3.54 4.45
CA HIS A 34 5.19 4.86 3.87
C HIS A 34 4.27 5.05 2.66
N ARG A 35 3.77 6.28 2.46
CA ARG A 35 3.00 6.67 1.27
C ARG A 35 3.71 6.29 -0.04
N VAL A 36 5.04 6.40 -0.06
CA VAL A 36 5.87 6.02 -1.22
C VAL A 36 5.78 4.53 -1.52
N THR A 37 5.65 3.69 -0.51
CA THR A 37 5.46 2.24 -0.69
C THR A 37 4.12 1.95 -1.37
N VAL A 38 3.05 2.64 -0.98
CA VAL A 38 1.75 2.53 -1.64
C VAL A 38 1.84 2.98 -3.12
N TYR A 39 2.44 4.14 -3.39
CA TYR A 39 2.65 4.60 -4.77
C TYR A 39 3.50 3.65 -5.62
N ARG A 40 4.56 3.08 -5.04
CA ARG A 40 5.39 2.10 -5.73
C ARG A 40 4.61 0.85 -6.07
N GLU A 41 3.73 0.40 -5.19
CA GLU A 41 2.93 -0.79 -5.43
C GLU A 41 1.81 -0.54 -6.44
N LEU A 42 1.18 0.64 -6.41
CA LEU A 42 0.24 1.08 -7.42
C LEU A 42 0.87 1.24 -8.81
N LYS A 43 2.17 1.53 -8.90
CA LYS A 43 2.91 1.60 -10.18
C LYS A 43 3.36 0.22 -10.68
N ARG A 44 3.37 -0.78 -9.79
CA ARG A 44 3.90 -2.12 -10.07
C ARG A 44 2.87 -3.04 -10.70
N ASN A 45 1.60 -2.85 -10.31
CA ASN A 45 0.42 -3.34 -11.03
C ASN A 45 0.02 -2.35 -12.11
#